data_AF-A0A2K3M839-F1
#
_entry.id   AF-A0A2K3M839-F1
#
_cell.length_a   1.000
_cell.length_b   1.000
_cell.length_c   1.000
_cell.angle_alpha   90.00
_cell.angle_beta   90.00
_cell.angle_gamma   90.00
#
_symmetry.space_group_name_H-M   'P 1'
#
loop_
_entity.id
_entity.type
_entity.pdbx_description
1 polymer ?
#
loop_
_entity_poly.entity_id
_entity_poly.type
_entity_poly.pdbx_seq_one_letter_code
_entity_poly.pdbx_strand_id
1 'polypeptide(L)'
;MLVKEFPQDCWESVFKFLGQGHDLESVSMVCKKFLSITNQVKFSLTLHDPVVLFVPRLLLRFLRLKVIDFSHFNGELEGLLHQISQSELDLDLVNLSNQRTLPVDGLRELGSKMINLRVLICSNIGCLRDSHLVVISYCFPFLEELDISFPLDSQA
;
A
#
# COMPACT_ATOMS: atom_id res chain seq x y z
N MET A 1 36.90 17.59 -14.21
CA MET A 1 35.58 18.08 -14.68
C MET A 1 34.63 17.98 -13.50
N LEU A 2 34.27 19.10 -12.86
CA LEU A 2 33.34 19.10 -11.73
C LEU A 2 31.95 18.79 -12.29
N VAL A 3 31.45 17.58 -12.03
CA VAL A 3 30.04 17.28 -12.24
C VAL A 3 29.28 18.28 -11.38
N LYS A 4 28.56 19.20 -12.01
CA LYS A 4 27.70 20.16 -11.30
C LYS A 4 26.61 19.32 -10.65
N GLU A 5 26.78 18.97 -9.39
CA GLU A 5 25.79 18.18 -8.68
C GLU A 5 24.54 19.04 -8.48
N PHE A 6 23.41 18.56 -9.02
CA PHE A 6 22.13 19.16 -8.69
C PHE A 6 21.81 18.93 -7.20
N PRO A 7 21.19 19.92 -6.52
CA PRO A 7 20.67 19.76 -5.17
C PRO A 7 19.72 18.57 -5.04
N GLN A 8 19.57 18.05 -3.81
CA GLN A 8 18.68 16.92 -3.54
C GLN A 8 17.22 17.21 -3.95
N ASP A 9 16.71 18.39 -3.58
CA ASP A 9 15.31 18.79 -3.85
C ASP A 9 14.99 18.84 -5.36
N CYS A 10 15.98 19.17 -6.18
CA CYS A 10 15.85 19.12 -7.64
C CYS A 10 15.64 17.67 -8.12
N TRP A 11 16.44 16.73 -7.61
CA TRP A 11 16.28 15.31 -7.95
C TRP A 11 15.00 14.71 -7.39
N GLU A 12 14.59 15.09 -6.18
CA GLU A 12 13.28 14.70 -5.63
C GLU A 12 12.15 15.11 -6.55
N SER A 13 12.20 16.32 -7.11
CA SER A 13 11.20 16.82 -8.06
C SER A 13 11.19 16.00 -9.34
N VAL A 14 12.37 15.66 -9.88
CA VAL A 14 12.50 14.78 -11.06
C VAL A 14 11.92 13.40 -10.76
N PHE A 15 12.23 12.81 -9.60
CA PHE A 15 11.78 11.46 -9.26
C PHE A 15 10.28 11.40 -8.97
N LYS A 16 9.71 12.45 -8.38
CA LYS A 16 8.25 12.59 -8.26
C LYS A 16 7.58 12.60 -9.64
N PHE A 17 8.22 13.22 -10.65
CA PHE A 17 7.73 13.24 -12.02
C PHE A 17 7.80 11.86 -12.71
N LEU A 18 8.80 11.02 -12.37
CA LEU A 18 8.87 9.62 -12.85
C LEU A 18 7.72 8.74 -12.31
N GLY A 19 6.99 9.21 -11.29
CA GLY A 19 5.87 8.46 -10.71
C GLY A 19 6.31 7.38 -9.71
N GLN A 20 5.48 6.35 -9.54
CA GLN A 20 5.64 5.33 -8.49
C GLN A 20 5.99 3.93 -9.02
N GLY A 21 6.19 3.81 -10.34
CA GLY A 21 6.44 2.54 -11.05
C GLY A 21 7.92 2.14 -11.13
N HIS A 22 8.25 1.34 -12.16
CA HIS A 22 9.57 0.74 -12.38
C HIS A 22 10.69 1.74 -12.71
N ASP A 23 10.36 2.93 -13.19
CA ASP A 23 11.35 3.96 -13.47
C ASP A 23 12.10 4.38 -12.19
N LEU A 24 11.37 4.44 -11.06
CA LEU A 24 11.95 4.76 -9.76
C LEU A 24 12.90 3.65 -9.27
N GLU A 25 12.60 2.40 -9.57
CA GLU A 25 13.47 1.26 -9.24
C GLU A 25 14.79 1.36 -10.02
N SER A 26 14.70 1.62 -11.32
CA SER A 26 15.87 1.75 -12.21
C SER A 26 16.83 2.85 -11.74
N VAL A 27 16.31 4.04 -11.41
CA VAL A 27 17.16 5.14 -10.91
C VAL A 27 17.73 4.87 -9.52
N SER A 28 17.03 4.09 -8.68
CA SER A 28 17.52 3.72 -7.34
C SER A 28 18.81 2.88 -7.39
N MET A 29 19.07 2.20 -8.51
CA MET A 29 20.24 1.36 -8.71
C MET A 29 21.47 2.11 -9.24
N VAL A 30 21.31 3.37 -9.65
CA VAL A 30 22.39 4.16 -10.27
C VAL A 30 23.46 4.54 -9.25
N CYS A 31 23.06 5.04 -8.08
CA CYS A 31 23.99 5.43 -7.02
C CYS A 31 23.30 5.53 -5.65
N LYS A 32 24.09 5.57 -4.56
CA LYS A 32 23.58 5.68 -3.18
C LYS A 32 22.76 6.95 -2.94
N LYS A 33 23.11 8.06 -3.59
CA LYS A 33 22.35 9.32 -3.50
C LYS A 33 20.95 9.13 -4.06
N PHE A 34 20.83 8.55 -5.26
CA PHE A 34 19.54 8.30 -5.88
C PHE A 34 18.73 7.27 -5.09
N LEU A 35 19.37 6.19 -4.62
CA LEU A 35 18.74 5.23 -3.72
C LEU A 35 18.09 5.93 -2.50
N SER A 36 18.84 6.80 -1.81
CA SER A 36 18.32 7.56 -0.66
C SER A 36 17.13 8.43 -1.03
N ILE A 37 17.20 9.14 -2.16
CA ILE A 37 16.13 10.01 -2.64
C ILE A 37 14.88 9.19 -2.98
N THR A 38 15.03 8.06 -3.69
CA THR A 38 13.90 7.18 -4.02
C THR A 38 13.16 6.70 -2.80
N ASN A 39 13.87 6.46 -1.68
CA ASN A 39 13.25 6.04 -0.42
C ASN A 39 12.32 7.10 0.17
N GLN A 40 12.59 8.38 -0.12
CA GLN A 40 11.84 9.52 0.43
C GLN A 40 10.68 9.98 -0.46
N VAL A 41 10.71 9.65 -1.75
CA VAL A 41 9.67 10.06 -2.71
C VAL A 41 8.70 8.94 -3.07
N LYS A 42 9.01 7.69 -2.71
CA LYS A 42 8.07 6.59 -2.87
C LYS A 42 6.98 6.67 -1.81
N PHE A 43 5.74 6.89 -2.24
CA PHE A 43 4.55 7.00 -1.40
C PHE A 43 3.52 5.89 -1.70
N SER A 44 3.67 5.17 -2.81
CA SER A 44 2.82 4.03 -3.17
C SER A 44 3.60 2.75 -3.41
N LEU A 45 3.06 1.64 -2.94
CA LEU A 45 3.58 0.30 -3.12
C LEU A 45 2.47 -0.65 -3.60
N THR A 46 2.59 -1.13 -4.83
CA THR A 46 1.78 -2.24 -5.35
C THR A 46 2.47 -3.56 -5.02
N LEU A 47 1.75 -4.47 -4.38
CA LEU A 47 2.22 -5.79 -4.01
C LEU A 47 1.76 -6.83 -5.02
N HIS A 48 2.72 -7.61 -5.49
CA HIS A 48 2.54 -8.76 -6.36
C HIS A 48 3.17 -9.99 -5.70
N ASP A 49 2.81 -11.18 -6.14
CA ASP A 49 3.26 -12.44 -5.51
C ASP A 49 4.80 -12.53 -5.30
N PRO A 50 5.68 -12.10 -6.22
CA PRO A 50 7.13 -12.13 -6.01
C PRO A 50 7.64 -11.13 -4.96
N VAL A 51 6.90 -10.03 -4.75
CA VAL A 51 7.31 -8.90 -3.89
C VAL A 51 7.06 -9.19 -2.41
N VAL A 52 6.14 -10.12 -2.11
CA VAL A 52 5.75 -10.50 -0.74
C VAL A 52 6.94 -10.85 0.15
N LEU A 53 7.92 -11.58 -0.38
CA LEU A 53 9.10 -12.00 0.38
C LEU A 53 9.95 -10.82 0.90
N PHE A 54 9.77 -9.64 0.31
CA PHE A 54 10.53 -8.44 0.65
C PHE A 54 9.70 -7.42 1.44
N VAL A 55 8.41 -7.67 1.71
CA VAL A 55 7.51 -6.72 2.37
C VAL A 55 8.12 -6.13 3.64
N PRO A 56 8.63 -6.90 4.62
CA PRO A 56 9.19 -6.32 5.84
C PRO A 56 10.32 -5.32 5.57
N ARG A 57 11.17 -5.60 4.57
CA ARG A 57 12.27 -4.70 4.18
C ARG A 57 11.75 -3.46 3.45
N LEU A 58 10.71 -3.60 2.63
CA LEU A 58 10.13 -2.50 1.88
C LEU A 58 9.42 -1.51 2.82
N LEU A 59 8.69 -2.00 3.82
CA LEU A 59 8.03 -1.16 4.82
C LEU A 59 9.05 -0.35 5.63
N LEU A 60 10.19 -0.95 6.01
CA LEU A 60 11.29 -0.24 6.68
C LEU A 60 12.02 0.76 5.77
N ARG A 61 12.10 0.46 4.47
CA ARG A 61 12.79 1.32 3.50
C ARG A 61 11.97 2.55 3.13
N PHE A 62 10.65 2.41 3.00
CA PHE A 62 9.75 3.43 2.49
C PHE A 62 8.83 3.96 3.59
N LEU A 63 9.40 4.69 4.54
CA LEU A 63 8.68 5.21 5.71
C LEU A 63 7.63 6.30 5.39
N ARG A 64 7.60 6.78 4.14
CA ARG A 64 6.61 7.76 3.65
C ARG A 64 5.52 7.14 2.79
N LEU A 65 5.39 5.80 2.80
CA LEU A 65 4.27 5.15 2.15
C LEU A 65 2.95 5.63 2.74
N LYS A 66 2.05 6.00 1.84
CA LYS A 66 0.67 6.39 2.12
C LYS A 66 -0.33 5.47 1.43
N VAL A 67 0.12 4.73 0.43
CA VAL A 67 -0.72 3.85 -0.37
C VAL A 67 -0.12 2.46 -0.43
N ILE A 68 -0.92 1.44 -0.12
CA ILE A 68 -0.60 0.04 -0.40
C ILE A 68 -1.71 -0.55 -1.27
N ASP A 69 -1.31 -1.19 -2.37
CA ASP A 69 -2.21 -1.77 -3.34
C ASP A 69 -1.98 -3.27 -3.49
N PHE A 70 -2.99 -4.06 -3.12
CA PHE A 70 -3.03 -5.51 -3.22
C PHE A 70 -3.89 -6.00 -4.40
N SER A 71 -4.40 -5.12 -5.26
CA SER A 71 -5.31 -5.49 -6.35
C SER A 71 -4.76 -6.54 -7.33
N HIS A 72 -3.45 -6.73 -7.35
CA HIS A 72 -2.74 -7.71 -8.17
C HIS A 72 -2.10 -8.85 -7.37
N PHE A 73 -2.40 -8.94 -6.07
CA PHE A 73 -1.91 -9.99 -5.19
C PHE A 73 -2.96 -11.10 -5.05
N ASN A 74 -2.51 -12.35 -5.19
CA ASN A 74 -3.41 -13.53 -5.16
C ASN A 74 -3.18 -14.43 -3.94
N GLY A 75 -2.26 -14.07 -3.04
CA GLY A 75 -1.92 -14.87 -1.87
C GLY A 75 -2.75 -14.55 -0.63
N GLU A 76 -2.29 -15.06 0.49
CA GLU A 76 -2.91 -14.88 1.81
C GLU A 76 -2.64 -13.46 2.34
N LEU A 77 -3.70 -12.73 2.70
CA LEU A 77 -3.62 -11.32 3.10
C LEU A 77 -3.56 -11.10 4.61
N GLU A 78 -4.11 -11.99 5.43
CA GLU A 78 -4.17 -11.84 6.88
C GLU A 78 -2.76 -11.61 7.45
N GLY A 79 -1.81 -12.47 7.09
CA GLY A 79 -0.42 -12.34 7.54
C GLY A 79 0.28 -11.06 7.04
N LEU A 80 -0.07 -10.58 5.85
CA LEU A 80 0.52 -9.35 5.29
C LEU A 80 -0.04 -8.11 5.97
N LEU A 81 -1.36 -8.06 6.21
CA LEU A 81 -1.99 -6.97 6.93
C LEU A 81 -1.50 -6.92 8.38
N HIS A 82 -1.30 -8.06 9.03
CA HIS A 82 -0.63 -8.13 10.33
C HIS A 82 0.77 -7.50 10.28
N GLN A 83 1.60 -7.89 9.31
CA GLN A 83 2.95 -7.33 9.16
C GLN A 83 2.94 -5.81 8.94
N ILE A 84 1.99 -5.31 8.15
CA ILE A 84 1.83 -3.88 7.91
C ILE A 84 1.34 -3.16 9.17
N SER A 85 0.44 -3.76 9.95
CA SER A 85 -0.01 -3.18 11.22
C SER A 85 1.12 -3.08 12.25
N GLN A 86 2.13 -3.96 12.18
CA GLN A 86 3.32 -3.86 13.04
C GLN A 86 4.35 -2.83 12.56
N SER A 87 4.14 -2.18 11.41
CA SER A 87 5.03 -1.13 10.91
C SER A 87 4.77 0.23 11.55
N GLU A 88 5.68 1.17 11.34
CA GLU A 88 5.51 2.57 11.76
C GLU A 88 4.78 3.43 10.71
N LEU A 89 4.16 2.79 9.71
CA LEU A 89 3.42 3.48 8.66
C LEU A 89 2.05 3.94 9.17
N ASP A 90 1.60 5.03 8.58
CA ASP A 90 0.26 5.57 8.75
C ASP A 90 -0.30 5.87 7.35
N LEU A 91 -1.04 4.90 6.81
CA LEU A 91 -1.50 4.87 5.43
C LEU A 91 -2.77 5.70 5.26
N ASP A 92 -2.89 6.33 4.10
CA ASP A 92 -4.09 7.08 3.71
C ASP A 92 -5.02 6.20 2.86
N LEU A 93 -4.47 5.27 2.07
CA LEU A 93 -5.22 4.39 1.16
C LEU A 93 -4.72 2.96 1.22
N VAL A 94 -5.68 2.03 1.31
CA VAL A 94 -5.43 0.59 1.13
C VAL A 94 -6.38 0.04 0.08
N ASN A 95 -5.83 -0.61 -0.94
CA ASN A 95 -6.60 -1.28 -1.98
C ASN A 95 -6.52 -2.80 -1.80
N LEU A 96 -7.65 -3.42 -1.49
CA LEU A 96 -7.86 -4.86 -1.34
C LEU A 96 -8.69 -5.43 -2.48
N SER A 97 -8.66 -4.82 -3.67
CA SER A 97 -9.52 -5.30 -4.76
C SER A 97 -9.17 -6.72 -5.19
N ASN A 98 -10.14 -7.39 -5.84
CA ASN A 98 -9.96 -8.71 -6.47
C ASN A 98 -9.65 -9.87 -5.52
N GLN A 99 -10.00 -9.77 -4.24
CA GLN A 99 -9.74 -10.83 -3.27
C GLN A 99 -10.95 -11.74 -3.14
N ARG A 100 -10.69 -13.04 -2.94
CA ARG A 100 -11.75 -14.05 -2.81
C ARG A 100 -12.65 -13.84 -1.59
N THR A 101 -12.08 -13.30 -0.52
CA THR A 101 -12.75 -13.00 0.75
C THR A 101 -12.09 -11.79 1.39
N LEU A 102 -12.83 -11.08 2.23
CA LEU A 102 -12.27 -9.99 3.02
C LEU A 102 -11.41 -10.54 4.18
N PRO A 103 -10.16 -10.07 4.38
CA PRO A 103 -9.29 -10.50 5.48
C PRO A 103 -9.68 -9.81 6.79
N VAL A 104 -10.64 -10.40 7.52
CA VAL A 104 -11.33 -9.74 8.64
C VAL A 104 -10.39 -9.47 9.82
N ASP A 105 -9.50 -10.42 10.16
CA ASP A 105 -8.64 -10.29 11.33
C ASP A 105 -7.52 -9.27 11.08
N GLY A 106 -6.92 -9.33 9.90
CA GLY A 106 -5.92 -8.39 9.41
C GLY A 106 -6.48 -6.97 9.29
N LEU A 107 -7.73 -6.80 8.88
CA LEU A 107 -8.38 -5.48 8.91
C LEU A 107 -8.55 -4.94 10.34
N ARG A 108 -8.87 -5.79 11.32
CA ARG A 108 -8.98 -5.37 12.73
C ARG A 108 -7.64 -4.90 13.27
N GLU A 109 -6.58 -5.64 12.98
CA GLU A 109 -5.23 -5.29 13.40
C GLU A 109 -4.76 -4.01 12.71
N LEU A 110 -4.99 -3.89 11.41
CA LEU A 110 -4.66 -2.70 10.62
C LEU A 110 -5.39 -1.47 11.17
N GLY A 111 -6.71 -1.56 11.39
CA GLY A 111 -7.53 -0.46 11.93
C GLY A 111 -7.14 -0.02 13.34
N SER A 112 -6.57 -0.92 14.14
CA SER A 112 -6.06 -0.57 15.47
C SER A 112 -4.82 0.34 15.45
N LYS A 113 -4.16 0.47 14.30
CA LYS A 113 -2.89 1.20 14.12
C LYS A 113 -3.01 2.35 13.11
N MET A 114 -3.74 2.13 12.02
CA MET A 114 -3.88 3.04 10.88
C MET A 114 -5.10 3.95 11.08
N ILE A 115 -5.04 4.81 12.09
CA ILE A 115 -6.18 5.65 12.50
C ILE A 115 -6.54 6.71 11.45
N ASN A 116 -5.60 7.07 10.56
CA ASN A 116 -5.80 8.08 9.52
C ASN A 116 -6.10 7.46 8.14
N LEU A 117 -6.48 6.17 8.09
CA LEU A 117 -6.90 5.57 6.82
C LEU A 117 -8.18 6.25 6.32
N ARG A 118 -8.10 6.87 5.13
CA ARG A 118 -9.19 7.65 4.52
C ARG A 118 -9.90 6.89 3.42
N VAL A 119 -9.18 6.04 2.70
CA VAL A 119 -9.70 5.32 1.54
C VAL A 119 -9.45 3.83 1.69
N LEU A 120 -10.53 3.04 1.67
CA LEU A 120 -10.47 1.60 1.61
C LEU A 120 -11.19 1.12 0.36
N ILE A 121 -10.45 0.47 -0.54
CA ILE A 121 -11.01 -0.09 -1.77
C ILE A 121 -11.17 -1.60 -1.60
N CYS A 122 -12.41 -2.05 -1.65
CA CYS A 122 -12.85 -3.45 -1.57
C CYS A 122 -13.64 -3.84 -2.83
N SER A 123 -13.23 -3.33 -3.99
CA SER A 123 -13.86 -3.65 -5.27
C SER A 123 -13.60 -5.11 -5.65
N ASN A 124 -14.59 -5.79 -6.23
CA ASN A 124 -14.46 -7.17 -6.69
C ASN A 124 -14.04 -8.16 -5.57
N ILE A 125 -14.52 -7.92 -4.33
CA ILE A 125 -14.37 -8.85 -3.21
C ILE A 125 -15.43 -9.96 -3.30
N GLY A 126 -15.00 -11.22 -3.15
CA GLY A 126 -15.91 -12.34 -3.00
C GLY A 126 -16.50 -12.46 -1.59
N CYS A 127 -17.74 -12.96 -1.53
CA CYS A 127 -18.44 -13.22 -0.28
C CYS A 127 -18.55 -11.99 0.65
N LEU A 128 -18.59 -10.77 0.11
CA LEU A 128 -18.80 -9.55 0.90
C LEU A 128 -20.22 -9.54 1.49
N ARG A 129 -20.36 -9.23 2.79
CA ARG A 129 -21.62 -9.29 3.55
C ARG A 129 -21.74 -8.07 4.45
N ASP A 130 -22.95 -7.75 4.89
CA ASP A 130 -23.20 -6.65 5.83
C ASP A 130 -22.39 -6.78 7.13
N SER A 131 -22.18 -8.01 7.62
CA SER A 131 -21.32 -8.25 8.79
C SER A 131 -19.88 -7.77 8.58
N HIS A 132 -19.37 -7.84 7.35
CA HIS A 132 -18.04 -7.32 7.01
C HIS A 132 -18.04 -5.79 6.99
N LEU A 133 -19.10 -5.15 6.48
CA LEU A 133 -19.23 -3.68 6.50
C LEU A 133 -19.30 -3.16 7.93
N VAL A 134 -19.98 -3.87 8.83
CA VAL A 134 -19.97 -3.56 10.26
C VAL A 134 -18.55 -3.62 10.83
N VAL A 135 -17.76 -4.65 10.50
CA VAL A 135 -16.35 -4.70 10.92
C VAL A 135 -15.56 -3.51 10.39
N ILE A 136 -15.66 -3.21 9.09
CA ILE A 136 -14.96 -2.05 8.48
C ILE A 136 -15.30 -0.76 9.23
N SER A 137 -16.58 -0.54 9.54
CA SER A 137 -17.04 0.66 10.26
C SER A 137 -16.43 0.80 11.67
N TYR A 138 -16.19 -0.32 12.36
CA TYR A 138 -15.53 -0.32 13.66
C TYR A 138 -14.01 -0.15 13.54
N CYS A 139 -13.40 -0.73 12.50
CA CYS A 139 -11.95 -0.69 12.31
C CYS A 139 -11.46 0.67 11.80
N PHE A 140 -12.25 1.35 10.96
CA PHE A 140 -11.84 2.60 10.31
C PHE A 140 -12.95 3.65 10.41
N PRO A 141 -13.18 4.23 11.61
CA PRO A 141 -14.30 5.15 11.85
C PRO A 141 -14.20 6.48 11.11
N PHE A 142 -13.04 6.79 10.51
CA PHE A 142 -12.77 8.04 9.78
C PHE A 142 -12.59 7.85 8.27
N LEU A 143 -13.03 6.71 7.71
CA LEU A 143 -13.04 6.53 6.26
C LEU A 143 -13.86 7.63 5.58
N GLU A 144 -13.26 8.24 4.57
CA GLU A 144 -13.91 9.21 3.69
C GLU A 144 -14.45 8.52 2.43
N GLU A 145 -13.81 7.44 1.99
CA GLU A 145 -14.19 6.65 0.83
C GLU A 145 -14.11 5.15 1.13
N LEU A 146 -15.19 4.44 0.83
CA LEU A 146 -15.28 2.99 0.88
C LEU A 146 -15.85 2.50 -0.45
N ASP A 147 -15.04 1.84 -1.25
CA ASP A 147 -15.49 1.22 -2.51
C ASP A 147 -15.80 -0.26 -2.27
N ILE A 148 -17.05 -0.66 -2.51
CA ILE A 148 -17.54 -2.05 -2.41
C ILE A 148 -18.16 -2.51 -3.74
N SER A 149 -17.75 -1.90 -4.85
CA SER A 149 -18.29 -2.19 -6.18
C SER A 149 -17.98 -3.63 -6.64
N PHE A 150 -18.85 -4.15 -7.52
CA PHE A 150 -18.70 -5.45 -8.17
C PHE A 150 -18.48 -6.66 -7.24
N PRO A 151 -19.21 -6.83 -6.12
CA PRO A 151 -19.02 -8.00 -5.26
C PRO A 151 -19.22 -9.29 -6.07
N LEU A 152 -18.31 -10.26 -5.89
CA LEU A 152 -18.47 -11.58 -6.51
C LEU A 152 -19.52 -12.35 -5.70
N ASP A 153 -20.73 -12.45 -6.27
CA ASP A 153 -21.79 -13.26 -5.69
C ASP A 153 -21.33 -14.71 -5.56
N SER A 154 -21.51 -15.28 -4.36
CA SER A 154 -21.36 -16.72 -4.14
C SER A 154 -22.55 -17.53 -4.70
N GLN A 155 -23.29 -16.98 -5.67
CA GLN A 155 -24.41 -17.63 -6.35
C GLN A 155 -24.29 -17.45 -7.86
N ALA A 156 -23.54 -18.36 -8.48
CA ALA A 156 -23.82 -18.92 -9.80
C ALA A 156 -23.77 -20.44 -9.67
#